data_AF-A0A2W4KS13-F1
#
_entry.id   AF-A0A2W4KS13-F1
#
_cell.length_a   1.000
_cell.length_b   1.000
_cell.length_c   1.000
_cell.angle_alpha   90.00
_cell.angle_beta   90.00
_cell.angle_gamma   90.00
#
_symmetry.space_group_name_H-M   'P 1'
#
loop_
_entity.id
_entity.type
_entity.pdbx_description
1 polymer ?
#
loop_
_entity_poly.entity_id
_entity_poly.type
_entity_poly.pdbx_seq_one_letter_code
_entity_poly.pdbx_strand_id
1 'polypeptide(L)'
;AEGRWFDEGLAVYFGALLRARAGLLDERALWEEFVREMPAGLPALSRTGLAHTPRGDAAYWGGAALCLLADLQVRTDSANATGLEDGIRRLHGSGAHSSEVARLEHALALADQAFPRPVLRPLAARFAGKARPPDLAALFARLGVKHDTRGHVVLDDGAELAHVRRALVHGN
;
A
#
# COMPACT_ATOMS: atom_id res chain seq x y z
N ALA A 1 7.38 -12.08 15.59
CA ALA A 1 6.17 -11.98 14.79
C ALA A 1 6.46 -11.68 13.33
N GLU A 2 6.13 -12.64 12.47
CA GLU A 2 6.28 -12.65 11.00
C GLU A 2 5.31 -11.66 10.29
N GLY A 3 4.29 -11.14 10.99
CA GLY A 3 3.30 -10.19 10.45
C GLY A 3 3.48 -8.72 10.80
N ARG A 4 4.50 -8.34 11.57
CA ARG A 4 4.67 -6.94 12.03
C ARG A 4 4.86 -5.93 10.90
N TRP A 5 5.57 -6.32 9.84
CA TRP A 5 5.77 -5.45 8.68
C TRP A 5 4.44 -5.07 8.02
N PHE A 6 3.42 -5.93 8.10
CA PHE A 6 2.10 -5.65 7.54
C PHE A 6 1.35 -4.64 8.41
N ASP A 7 1.33 -4.83 9.73
CA ASP A 7 0.71 -3.88 10.66
C ASP A 7 1.37 -2.49 10.59
N GLU A 8 2.72 -2.46 10.57
CA GLU A 8 3.49 -1.23 10.46
C GLU A 8 3.29 -0.55 9.09
N GLY A 9 3.29 -1.33 8.01
CA GLY A 9 3.04 -0.85 6.66
C GLY A 9 1.63 -0.27 6.49
N LEU A 10 0.62 -0.94 7.04
CA LEU A 10 -0.76 -0.45 7.07
C LEU A 10 -0.87 0.87 7.82
N ALA A 11 -0.21 0.99 8.98
CA ALA A 11 -0.23 2.21 9.78
C ALA A 11 0.41 3.39 9.04
N VAL A 12 1.54 3.19 8.35
CA VAL A 12 2.19 4.24 7.54
C VAL A 12 1.31 4.63 6.36
N TYR A 13 0.82 3.64 5.61
CA TYR A 13 0.04 3.87 4.41
C TYR A 13 -1.31 4.54 4.69
N PHE A 14 -2.15 3.93 5.53
CA PHE A 14 -3.44 4.51 5.91
C PHE A 14 -3.28 5.76 6.76
N GLY A 15 -2.22 5.89 7.56
CA GLY A 15 -1.97 7.09 8.35
C GLY A 15 -1.86 8.35 7.49
N ALA A 16 -1.20 8.28 6.32
CA ALA A 16 -1.19 9.39 5.37
C ALA A 16 -2.54 9.57 4.67
N LEU A 17 -3.13 8.51 4.12
CA LEU A 17 -4.40 8.59 3.40
C LEU A 17 -5.55 9.11 4.27
N LEU A 18 -5.67 8.65 5.51
CA LEU A 18 -6.72 9.08 6.43
C LEU A 18 -6.54 10.56 6.84
N ARG A 19 -5.31 11.04 7.00
CA ARG A 19 -5.05 12.48 7.20
C ARG A 19 -5.48 13.29 5.99
N ALA A 20 -5.22 12.81 4.77
CA ALA A 20 -5.66 13.48 3.56
C ALA A 20 -7.19 13.47 3.40
N ARG A 21 -7.84 12.33 3.65
CA ARG A 21 -9.31 12.20 3.68
C ARG A 21 -9.97 13.15 4.69
N ALA A 22 -9.33 13.37 5.83
CA ALA A 22 -9.79 14.29 6.86
C ALA A 22 -9.47 15.78 6.56
N GLY A 23 -8.82 16.09 5.44
CA GLY A 23 -8.38 17.45 5.10
C GLY A 23 -7.22 17.97 5.97
N LEU A 24 -6.56 17.10 6.73
CA LEU A 24 -5.43 17.43 7.60
C LEU A 24 -4.08 17.37 6.88
N LEU A 25 -4.05 16.78 5.68
CA LEU A 25 -2.89 16.69 4.80
C LEU A 25 -3.34 17.01 3.38
N ASP A 26 -2.67 17.97 2.75
CA ASP A 26 -2.91 18.28 1.33
C ASP A 26 -2.57 17.07 0.45
N GLU A 27 -3.36 16.81 -0.62
CA GLU A 27 -3.16 15.65 -1.49
C GLU A 27 -1.75 15.67 -2.11
N ARG A 28 -1.29 16.83 -2.59
CA ARG A 28 0.06 16.95 -3.15
C ARG A 28 1.12 16.65 -2.08
N ALA A 29 0.96 17.14 -0.86
CA ALA A 29 1.88 16.85 0.24
C ALA A 29 1.94 15.35 0.59
N LEU A 30 0.80 14.63 0.53
CA LEU A 30 0.77 13.17 0.66
C LEU A 30 1.60 12.49 -0.42
N TRP A 31 1.43 12.88 -1.68
CA TRP A 31 2.18 12.28 -2.78
C TRP A 31 3.66 12.68 -2.75
N GLU A 32 4.01 13.90 -2.30
CA GLU A 32 5.40 14.31 -2.02
C GLU A 32 6.06 13.39 -0.99
N GLU A 33 5.36 13.11 0.12
CA GLU A 33 5.84 12.19 1.15
C GLU A 33 6.06 10.79 0.57
N PHE A 34 5.09 10.25 -0.16
CA PHE A 34 5.19 8.91 -0.74
C PHE A 34 6.32 8.79 -1.78
N VAL A 35 6.47 9.77 -2.67
CA VAL A 35 7.54 9.77 -3.67
C VAL A 35 8.92 9.85 -3.01
N ARG A 36 9.05 10.66 -1.95
CA ARG A 36 10.33 10.87 -1.25
C ARG A 36 10.73 9.66 -0.40
N GLU A 37 9.80 9.11 0.37
CA GLU A 37 10.13 8.18 1.45
C GLU A 37 9.97 6.71 1.05
N MET A 38 8.96 6.38 0.23
CA MET A 38 8.64 4.99 -0.13
C MET A 38 9.80 4.22 -0.81
N PRO A 39 10.71 4.85 -1.59
CA PRO A 39 11.91 4.18 -2.10
C PRO A 39 12.80 3.55 -1.02
N ALA A 40 12.78 4.06 0.23
CA ALA A 40 13.51 3.47 1.36
C ALA A 40 13.04 2.04 1.70
N GLY A 41 11.82 1.66 1.27
CA GLY A 41 11.26 0.32 1.43
C GLY A 41 11.71 -0.70 0.39
N LEU A 42 12.29 -0.26 -0.75
CA LEU A 42 12.67 -1.16 -1.84
C LEU A 42 13.67 -2.26 -1.44
N PRO A 43 14.68 -2.02 -0.57
CA PRO A 43 15.54 -3.08 -0.08
C PRO A 43 14.79 -4.21 0.62
N ALA A 44 13.70 -3.92 1.34
CA ALA A 44 12.88 -4.94 1.98
C ALA A 44 12.15 -5.81 0.95
N LEU A 45 11.66 -5.21 -0.14
CA LEU A 45 10.96 -5.93 -1.21
C LEU A 45 11.88 -6.70 -2.17
N SER A 46 13.18 -6.39 -2.21
CA SER A 46 14.09 -6.92 -3.24
C SER A 46 15.34 -7.64 -2.75
N ARG A 47 15.92 -7.20 -1.64
CA ARG A 47 17.22 -7.70 -1.15
C ARG A 47 17.05 -8.63 0.05
N THR A 48 16.16 -8.29 0.97
CA THR A 48 16.00 -9.02 2.23
C THR A 48 14.75 -9.89 2.24
N GLY A 49 13.63 -9.37 1.72
CA GLY A 49 12.30 -9.95 1.88
C GLY A 49 11.65 -9.44 3.17
N LEU A 50 10.36 -9.09 3.10
CA LEU A 50 9.61 -8.48 4.21
C LEU A 50 9.59 -9.36 5.46
N ALA A 51 9.58 -10.69 5.30
CA ALA A 51 9.59 -11.62 6.42
C ALA A 51 10.93 -11.63 7.19
N HIS A 52 11.99 -11.11 6.58
CA HIS A 52 13.35 -11.11 7.14
C HIS A 52 13.91 -9.71 7.42
N THR A 53 13.19 -8.65 7.04
CA THR A 53 13.64 -7.27 7.25
C THR A 53 13.49 -6.89 8.73
N PRO A 54 14.57 -6.42 9.39
CA PRO A 54 14.47 -5.88 10.75
C PRO A 54 13.59 -4.63 10.81
N ARG A 55 13.14 -4.25 12.01
CA ARG A 55 12.38 -3.01 12.20
C ARG A 55 13.17 -1.79 11.74
N GLY A 56 12.45 -0.81 11.20
CA GLY A 56 12.99 0.46 10.70
C GLY A 56 12.41 0.81 9.35
N ASP A 57 12.94 1.87 8.73
CA ASP A 57 12.39 2.50 7.53
C ASP A 57 12.17 1.51 6.38
N ALA A 58 13.08 0.55 6.19
CA ALA A 58 12.94 -0.47 5.16
C ALA A 58 11.70 -1.36 5.37
N ALA A 59 11.41 -1.78 6.61
CA ALA A 59 10.22 -2.57 6.91
C ALA A 59 8.94 -1.73 6.81
N TYR A 60 8.98 -0.50 7.33
CA TYR A 60 7.83 0.43 7.34
C TYR A 60 7.41 0.82 5.92
N TRP A 61 8.34 1.36 5.14
CA TRP A 61 8.09 1.77 3.76
C TRP A 61 7.95 0.57 2.83
N GLY A 62 8.56 -0.58 3.15
CA GLY A 62 8.36 -1.82 2.41
C GLY A 62 6.92 -2.33 2.56
N GLY A 63 6.40 -2.36 3.79
CA GLY A 63 5.01 -2.70 4.07
C GLY A 63 4.04 -1.68 3.45
N ALA A 64 4.34 -0.38 3.55
CA ALA A 64 3.53 0.68 2.94
C ALA A 64 3.48 0.57 1.41
N ALA A 65 4.61 0.27 0.76
CA ALA A 65 4.68 0.02 -0.67
C ALA A 65 3.85 -1.20 -1.08
N LEU A 66 3.87 -2.28 -0.28
CA LEU A 66 3.00 -3.44 -0.52
C LEU A 66 1.51 -3.06 -0.40
N CYS A 67 1.15 -2.25 0.60
CA CYS A 67 -0.22 -1.75 0.75
C CYS A 67 -0.66 -0.90 -0.46
N LEU A 68 0.20 0.00 -0.94
CA LEU A 68 -0.07 0.79 -2.15
C LEU A 68 -0.30 -0.14 -3.36
N LEU A 69 0.57 -1.13 -3.59
CA LEU A 69 0.40 -2.08 -4.69
C LEU A 69 -0.91 -2.86 -4.58
N ALA A 70 -1.27 -3.28 -3.37
CA ALA A 70 -2.53 -4.00 -3.12
C ALA A 70 -3.75 -3.12 -3.40
N ASP A 71 -3.79 -1.91 -2.86
CA ASP A 71 -4.93 -1.00 -3.02
C ASP A 71 -5.12 -0.58 -4.49
N LEU A 72 -4.02 -0.30 -5.20
CA LEU A 72 -4.07 -0.03 -6.64
C LEU A 72 -4.63 -1.21 -7.43
N GLN A 73 -4.21 -2.43 -7.11
CA GLN A 73 -4.70 -3.62 -7.81
C GLN A 73 -6.19 -3.87 -7.50
N VAL A 74 -6.60 -3.79 -6.24
CA VAL A 74 -8.02 -3.95 -5.83
C VAL A 74 -8.90 -2.91 -6.52
N ARG A 75 -8.47 -1.65 -6.52
CA ARG A 75 -9.22 -0.56 -7.17
C ARG A 75 -9.27 -0.70 -8.68
N THR A 76 -8.19 -1.13 -9.32
CA THR A 76 -8.19 -1.39 -10.77
C THR A 76 -9.11 -2.56 -11.12
N ASP A 77 -9.01 -3.67 -10.40
CA ASP A 77 -9.79 -4.89 -10.64
C ASP A 77 -11.30 -4.69 -10.36
N SER A 78 -11.65 -3.72 -9.51
CA SER A 78 -13.03 -3.40 -9.14
C SER A 78 -13.58 -2.10 -9.73
N ALA A 79 -12.83 -1.44 -10.61
CA ALA A 79 -13.18 -0.10 -11.13
C ALA A 79 -13.53 0.90 -10.00
N ASN A 80 -12.71 0.94 -8.94
CA ASN A 80 -12.87 1.71 -7.70
C ASN A 80 -14.09 1.35 -6.83
N ALA A 81 -14.81 0.27 -7.09
CA ALA A 81 -15.94 -0.15 -6.24
C ALA A 81 -15.49 -0.70 -4.87
N THR A 82 -14.25 -1.21 -4.79
CA THR A 82 -13.63 -1.71 -3.54
C THR A 82 -12.20 -1.22 -3.43
N GLY A 83 -11.71 -1.10 -2.20
CA GLY A 83 -10.36 -0.65 -1.87
C GLY A 83 -9.78 -1.47 -0.73
N LEU A 84 -8.50 -1.26 -0.42
CA LEU A 84 -7.84 -2.00 0.66
C LEU A 84 -8.55 -1.83 2.00
N GLU A 85 -9.18 -0.68 2.26
CA GLU A 85 -9.96 -0.43 3.48
C GLU A 85 -11.11 -1.41 3.69
N ASP A 86 -11.70 -1.93 2.61
CA ASP A 86 -12.78 -2.93 2.70
C ASP A 86 -12.27 -4.26 3.23
N GLY A 87 -11.04 -4.63 2.84
CA GLY A 87 -10.34 -5.79 3.39
C GLY A 87 -10.03 -5.63 4.88
N ILE A 88 -9.61 -4.43 5.30
CA ILE A 88 -9.35 -4.13 6.72
C ILE A 88 -10.64 -4.14 7.54
N ARG A 89 -11.73 -3.55 7.03
CA ARG A 89 -13.07 -3.62 7.66
C ARG A 89 -13.53 -5.07 7.83
N ARG A 90 -13.34 -5.91 6.80
CA ARG A 90 -13.64 -7.34 6.85
C ARG A 90 -12.82 -8.06 7.92
N LEU A 91 -11.52 -7.79 8.00
CA LEU A 91 -10.66 -8.36 9.02
C LEU A 91 -11.15 -8.00 10.43
N HIS A 92 -11.43 -6.72 10.70
CA HIS A 92 -11.96 -6.28 12.00
C HIS A 92 -13.32 -6.90 12.33
N GLY A 93 -14.23 -7.01 11.35
CA GLY A 93 -15.55 -7.61 11.54
C GLY A 93 -15.53 -9.12 11.82
N SER A 94 -14.44 -9.82 11.51
CA SER A 94 -14.32 -11.27 11.70
C SER A 94 -14.10 -11.71 13.16
N GLY A 95 -13.71 -10.79 14.06
CA GLY A 95 -13.40 -11.12 15.45
C GLY A 95 -12.17 -12.02 15.64
N ALA A 96 -11.36 -12.23 14.60
CA ALA A 96 -10.21 -13.14 14.64
C ALA A 96 -9.20 -12.76 15.75
N HIS A 97 -8.94 -13.66 16.70
CA HIS A 97 -7.93 -13.54 17.77
C HIS A 97 -7.20 -14.88 18.01
N SER A 98 -5.92 -15.07 17.59
CA SER A 98 -4.95 -16.05 18.18
C SER A 98 -3.67 -16.32 17.33
N SER A 99 -2.49 -16.53 17.99
CA SER A 99 -1.09 -16.90 17.60
C SER A 99 -0.36 -16.35 16.32
N GLU A 100 0.90 -15.90 16.47
CA GLU A 100 1.62 -14.95 15.56
C GLU A 100 1.83 -15.31 14.08
N VAL A 101 2.05 -16.57 13.69
CA VAL A 101 2.43 -16.93 12.30
C VAL A 101 1.23 -17.37 11.48
N ALA A 102 0.37 -18.23 12.05
CA ALA A 102 -0.93 -18.54 11.46
C ALA A 102 -1.81 -17.29 11.32
N ARG A 103 -1.57 -16.23 12.12
CA ARG A 103 -2.24 -14.93 12.04
C ARG A 103 -2.11 -14.24 10.70
N LEU A 104 -0.90 -14.11 10.15
CA LEU A 104 -0.72 -13.26 8.97
C LEU A 104 -1.42 -13.87 7.75
N GLU A 105 -1.05 -15.10 7.37
CA GLU A 105 -1.67 -15.78 6.23
C GLU A 105 -3.20 -15.86 6.36
N HIS A 106 -3.71 -16.14 7.56
CA HIS A 106 -5.15 -16.16 7.81
C HIS A 106 -5.79 -14.76 7.72
N ALA A 107 -5.17 -13.73 8.27
CA ALA A 107 -5.66 -12.35 8.20
C ALA A 107 -5.70 -11.85 6.76
N LEU A 108 -4.65 -12.10 5.98
CA LEU A 108 -4.62 -11.76 4.56
C LEU A 108 -5.69 -12.53 3.79
N ALA A 109 -5.91 -13.82 4.10
CA ALA A 109 -6.98 -14.61 3.50
C ALA A 109 -8.38 -14.04 3.79
N LEU A 110 -8.62 -13.59 5.02
CA LEU A 110 -9.89 -12.97 5.42
C LEU A 110 -10.10 -11.62 4.72
N ALA A 111 -9.07 -10.79 4.66
CA ALA A 111 -9.13 -9.50 3.95
C ALA A 111 -9.37 -9.69 2.45
N ASP A 112 -8.73 -10.68 1.82
CA ASP A 112 -8.92 -11.01 0.40
C ASP A 112 -10.37 -11.40 0.04
N GLN A 113 -11.19 -11.84 1.00
CA GLN A 113 -12.61 -12.14 0.79
C GLN A 113 -13.47 -10.88 0.57
N ALA A 114 -12.91 -9.67 0.73
CA ALA A 114 -13.58 -8.41 0.42
C ALA A 114 -13.35 -7.95 -1.03
N PHE A 115 -12.43 -8.58 -1.77
CA PHE A 115 -12.01 -8.14 -3.09
C PHE A 115 -12.60 -9.04 -4.19
N PRO A 116 -12.64 -8.57 -5.47
CA PRO A 116 -13.08 -9.40 -6.60
C PRO A 116 -12.25 -10.67 -6.79
N ARG A 117 -10.98 -10.65 -6.35
CA ARG A 117 -10.07 -11.79 -6.34
C ARG A 117 -8.99 -11.60 -5.26
N PRO A 118 -8.27 -12.66 -4.85
CA PRO A 118 -7.17 -12.52 -3.89
C PRO A 118 -6.05 -11.61 -4.40
N VAL A 119 -5.62 -10.65 -3.57
CA VAL A 119 -4.58 -9.67 -3.87
C VAL A 119 -3.49 -9.68 -2.80
N LEU A 120 -3.85 -9.64 -1.52
CA LEU A 120 -2.93 -9.52 -0.40
C LEU A 120 -2.07 -10.77 -0.22
N ARG A 121 -2.67 -11.97 -0.23
CA ARG A 121 -1.90 -13.21 -0.09
C ARG A 121 -0.87 -13.41 -1.20
N PRO A 122 -1.23 -13.29 -2.50
CA PRO A 122 -0.24 -13.40 -3.57
C PRO A 122 0.89 -12.36 -3.47
N LEU A 123 0.58 -11.12 -3.08
CA LEU A 123 1.60 -10.07 -2.92
C LEU A 123 2.50 -10.34 -1.72
N ALA A 124 1.95 -10.72 -0.57
CA ALA A 124 2.72 -11.07 0.62
C ALA A 124 3.64 -12.26 0.35
N ALA A 125 3.13 -13.33 -0.27
CA ALA A 125 3.95 -14.48 -0.65
C ALA A 125 5.08 -14.10 -1.62
N ARG A 126 4.80 -13.23 -2.60
CA ARG A 126 5.79 -12.73 -3.55
C ARG A 126 6.93 -11.97 -2.84
N PHE A 127 6.61 -11.11 -1.88
CA PHE A 127 7.57 -10.22 -1.24
C PHE A 127 8.05 -10.67 0.15
N ALA A 128 7.61 -11.85 0.61
CA ALA A 128 8.08 -12.44 1.86
C ALA A 128 9.60 -12.69 1.82
N GLY A 129 10.09 -13.19 0.68
CA GLY A 129 11.50 -13.33 0.35
C GLY A 129 11.99 -12.29 -0.65
N LYS A 130 13.12 -12.57 -1.29
CA LYS A 130 13.69 -11.70 -2.33
C LYS A 130 12.85 -11.78 -3.61
N ALA A 131 12.44 -10.63 -4.13
CA ALA A 131 11.72 -10.55 -5.40
C ALA A 131 12.24 -9.40 -6.26
N ARG A 132 11.77 -9.33 -7.51
CA ARG A 132 11.99 -8.14 -8.32
C ARG A 132 11.23 -6.95 -7.69
N PRO A 133 11.91 -5.83 -7.36
CA PRO A 133 11.25 -4.68 -6.77
C PRO A 133 10.21 -4.09 -7.73
N PRO A 134 9.14 -3.46 -7.21
CA PRO A 134 8.27 -2.64 -8.02
C PRO A 134 9.03 -1.44 -8.58
N ASP A 135 8.67 -1.02 -9.79
CA ASP A 135 9.12 0.26 -10.34
C ASP A 135 8.21 1.37 -9.80
N LEU A 136 8.58 1.92 -8.65
CA LEU A 136 7.79 2.98 -7.99
C LEU A 136 7.74 4.26 -8.83
N ALA A 137 8.80 4.59 -9.57
CA ALA A 137 8.81 5.77 -10.42
C ALA A 137 7.79 5.64 -11.56
N ALA A 138 7.77 4.50 -12.26
CA ALA A 138 6.77 4.22 -13.28
C ALA A 138 5.34 4.16 -12.70
N LEU A 139 5.19 3.60 -11.50
CA LEU A 139 3.91 3.54 -10.80
C LEU A 139 3.36 4.95 -10.49
N PHE A 140 4.18 5.81 -9.89
CA PHE A 140 3.82 7.19 -9.57
C PHE A 140 3.51 7.99 -10.85
N ALA A 141 4.28 7.80 -11.92
CA ALA A 141 4.00 8.44 -13.20
C ALA A 141 2.62 8.03 -13.78
N ARG A 142 2.25 6.74 -13.70
CA ARG A 142 0.92 6.26 -14.15
C ARG A 142 -0.22 6.81 -13.29
N LEU A 143 0.03 7.06 -12.01
CA LEU A 143 -0.90 7.76 -11.12
C LEU A 143 -1.01 9.26 -11.42
N GLY A 144 -0.17 9.80 -12.30
CA GLY A 144 -0.11 11.22 -12.60
C GLY A 144 0.66 12.02 -11.56
N VAL A 145 1.45 11.37 -10.72
CA VAL A 145 2.35 12.03 -9.76
C VAL A 145 3.67 12.30 -10.50
N LYS A 146 3.91 13.56 -10.85
CA LYS A 146 5.07 14.01 -11.62
C LYS A 146 5.84 15.07 -10.84
N HIS A 147 7.04 15.40 -11.30
CA HIS A 147 7.77 16.57 -10.81
C HIS A 147 7.69 17.71 -11.83
N ASP A 148 7.53 18.94 -11.36
CA ASP A 148 7.71 20.13 -12.18
C ASP A 148 9.20 20.44 -12.42
N THR A 149 9.49 21.52 -13.14
CA THR A 149 10.86 21.97 -13.43
C THR A 149 11.66 22.39 -12.19
N ARG A 150 10.99 22.62 -11.06
CA ARG A 150 11.58 22.97 -9.76
C ARG A 150 11.71 21.77 -8.83
N GLY A 151 11.26 20.59 -9.26
CA GLY A 151 11.29 19.36 -8.47
C GLY A 151 10.13 19.21 -7.50
N HIS A 152 9.09 20.05 -7.56
CA HIS A 152 7.89 19.89 -6.74
C HIS A 152 6.95 18.87 -7.37
N VAL A 153 6.22 18.12 -6.54
CA VAL A 153 5.21 17.21 -7.09
C VAL A 153 4.06 18.01 -7.67
N VAL A 154 3.64 17.62 -8.86
CA VAL A 154 2.41 18.07 -9.53
C VAL A 154 1.55 16.86 -9.87
N LEU A 155 0.23 17.07 -9.80
CA LEU A 155 -0.75 16.02 -10.03
C LEU A 155 -1.40 16.22 -11.40
N ASP A 156 -1.24 15.24 -12.27
CA ASP A 156 -1.82 15.18 -13.60
C ASP A 156 -3.09 14.33 -13.58
N ASP A 157 -4.24 14.97 -13.82
CA ASP A 157 -5.55 14.32 -13.86
C ASP A 157 -5.83 13.59 -15.18
N GLY A 158 -4.99 13.77 -16.19
CA GLY A 158 -5.06 13.06 -17.47
C GLY A 158 -4.28 11.74 -17.50
N ALA A 159 -3.58 11.38 -16.42
CA ALA A 159 -2.80 10.15 -16.37
C ALA A 159 -3.69 8.89 -16.30
N GLU A 160 -3.15 7.77 -16.79
CA GLU A 160 -3.85 6.47 -16.89
C GLU A 160 -4.59 6.08 -15.61
N LEU A 161 -3.92 6.18 -14.46
CA LEU A 161 -4.45 5.80 -13.15
C LEU A 161 -4.81 7.02 -12.28
N ALA A 162 -4.95 8.23 -12.84
CA ALA A 162 -5.34 9.41 -12.07
C ALA A 162 -6.68 9.22 -11.35
N HIS A 163 -7.63 8.53 -11.99
CA HIS A 163 -8.91 8.19 -11.37
C HIS A 163 -8.76 7.29 -10.13
N VAL A 164 -7.79 6.36 -10.12
CA VAL A 164 -7.45 5.53 -8.95
C VAL A 164 -6.73 6.38 -7.90
N ARG A 165 -5.79 7.26 -8.30
CA ARG A 165 -5.09 8.19 -7.40
C ARG A 165 -6.08 8.98 -6.55
N ARG A 166 -7.10 9.58 -7.17
CA ARG A 166 -8.14 10.32 -6.45
C ARG A 166 -8.99 9.43 -5.55
N ALA A 167 -9.33 8.22 -6.01
CA ALA A 167 -10.10 7.26 -5.21
C ALA A 167 -9.36 6.85 -3.93
N LEU A 168 -8.02 6.71 -3.97
CA LEU A 168 -7.22 6.48 -2.77
C LEU A 168 -7.38 7.61 -1.75
N VAL A 169 -7.36 8.86 -2.22
CA VAL A 169 -7.37 10.07 -1.39
C VAL A 169 -8.77 10.38 -0.85
N HIS A 170 -9.84 9.99 -1.54
CA HIS A 170 -11.20 10.17 -1.05
C HIS A 170 -11.75 8.96 -0.29
N GLY A 171 -11.24 7.77 -0.60
CA GLY A 171 -11.80 6.51 -0.12
C GLY A 171 -13.08 6.10 -0.84
N ASN A 172 -13.59 4.94 -0.42
CA ASN A 172 -14.90 4.43 -0.82
C ASN A 172 -15.97 4.85 0.18
#